data_AF-A0A0D3L9L1-F1
#
_entry.id   AF-A0A0D3L9L1-F1
#
_cell.length_a   1.000
_cell.length_b   1.000
_cell.length_c   1.000
_cell.angle_alpha   90.00
_cell.angle_beta   90.00
_cell.angle_gamma   90.00
#
_symmetry.space_group_name_H-M   'P 1'
#
loop_
_entity.id
_entity.type
_entity.pdbx_description
1 polymer ?
#
loop_
_entity_poly.entity_id
_entity_poly.type
_entity_poly.pdbx_seq_one_letter_code
_entity_poly.pdbx_strand_id
1 'polypeptide(L)'
;MRFNYNLSTWKKDQLERGGDFGYDVLRLNVEAAYKNILLNAEYRHYAPGFGGGFLKQGWFGYKLSDNSQIQVGLQQVPFGIQQYNSNNFFFNITYYIGFEDDHDMGVKYLHKGKQWHWQVAYYKNAEEFVFGLAEASPNRYSYDIIGRNKENNQVDLKVVRLLGDSQHHEMGASLQGGLLYNLDTRENGTRYAGALHYEYEVENSPWSIKLQAMFYRINPKYAVEEDLSFVEMGAYGAGYNVATEGEVYTASLGYLLPVKSRLLESVLIYNNYGYYNKRVRGFENAHMNVVGALWTAGPMYIYTDAAFGYNQPWLGPEWENALAAGTPGDTDWHLRFNINMGYYF
;
A
#
# COMPACT_ATOMS: atom_id res chain seq x y z
N MET A 1 -4.87 -11.43 15.14
CA MET A 1 -5.22 -10.32 16.06
C MET A 1 -3.99 -9.45 16.26
N ARG A 2 -4.12 -8.12 16.27
CA ARG A 2 -2.98 -7.22 16.51
C ARG A 2 -3.30 -6.15 17.54
N PHE A 3 -2.26 -5.74 18.26
CA PHE A 3 -2.23 -4.58 19.14
C PHE A 3 -1.04 -3.70 18.77
N ASN A 4 -1.14 -2.40 19.04
CA ASN A 4 -0.13 -1.45 18.64
C ASN A 4 0.19 -0.44 19.76
N TYR A 5 1.47 -0.28 20.05
CA TYR A 5 2.00 0.83 20.85
C TYR A 5 2.63 1.86 19.92
N ASN A 6 2.40 3.15 20.18
CA ASN A 6 3.03 4.22 19.41
C ASN A 6 3.38 5.45 20.27
N LEU A 7 4.44 6.13 19.88
CA LEU A 7 4.96 7.36 20.48
C LEU A 7 5.47 8.29 19.37
N SER A 8 4.85 9.45 19.20
CA SER A 8 5.08 10.37 18.08
C SER A 8 5.69 11.68 18.60
N THR A 9 6.78 12.15 17.99
CA THR A 9 7.52 13.34 18.48
C THR A 9 6.76 14.66 18.37
N TRP A 10 5.72 14.73 17.55
CA TRP A 10 4.89 15.93 17.35
C TRP A 10 3.63 15.98 18.22
N LYS A 11 3.35 14.93 19.01
CA LYS A 11 2.17 14.84 19.88
C LYS A 11 2.58 15.04 21.35
N LYS A 12 2.58 16.30 21.79
CA LYS A 12 3.05 16.67 23.14
C LYS A 12 2.34 15.91 24.27
N ASP A 13 1.02 15.79 24.19
CA ASP A 13 0.20 15.09 25.17
C ASP A 13 0.51 13.57 25.20
N GLN A 14 0.77 12.97 24.03
CA GLN A 14 1.19 11.57 23.92
C GLN A 14 2.58 11.35 24.53
N LEU A 15 3.52 12.28 24.30
CA LEU A 15 4.85 12.24 24.91
C LEU A 15 4.78 12.32 26.44
N GLU A 16 3.94 13.21 26.99
CA GLU A 16 3.72 13.35 28.44
C GLU A 16 3.16 12.07 29.08
N ARG A 17 2.35 11.29 28.36
CA ARG A 17 1.83 9.99 28.81
C ARG A 17 2.79 8.82 28.56
N GLY A 18 3.87 9.02 27.81
CA GLY A 18 4.80 7.96 27.43
C GLY A 18 4.29 7.04 26.31
N GLY A 19 3.39 7.53 25.46
CA GLY A 19 2.83 6.80 24.31
C GLY A 19 1.47 6.20 24.58
N ASP A 20 0.85 5.67 23.53
CA ASP A 20 -0.47 5.04 23.62
C ASP A 20 -0.38 3.58 23.15
N PHE A 21 -1.02 2.67 23.89
CA PHE A 21 -1.15 1.26 23.55
C PHE A 21 -2.62 0.89 23.35
N GLY A 22 -2.95 0.25 22.23
CA GLY A 22 -4.34 -0.04 21.90
C GLY A 22 -4.55 -1.21 20.94
N TYR A 23 -5.82 -1.51 20.73
CA TYR A 23 -6.30 -2.45 19.70
C TYR A 23 -5.98 -1.90 18.30
N ASP A 24 -5.40 -2.74 17.44
CA ASP A 24 -5.13 -2.41 16.04
C ASP A 24 -6.19 -3.06 15.15
N VAL A 25 -6.17 -4.40 15.02
CA VAL A 25 -7.07 -5.10 14.11
C VAL A 25 -7.34 -6.55 14.49
N LEU A 26 -8.57 -6.98 14.23
CA LEU A 26 -8.97 -8.37 14.10
C LEU A 26 -9.13 -8.69 12.62
N ARG A 27 -8.36 -9.65 12.13
CA ARG A 27 -8.36 -10.10 10.73
C ARG A 27 -9.01 -11.49 10.66
N LEU A 28 -9.91 -11.67 9.70
CA LEU A 28 -10.53 -12.94 9.36
C LEU A 28 -10.21 -13.25 7.89
N ASN A 29 -9.58 -14.39 7.65
CA ASN A 29 -9.31 -14.89 6.30
C ASN A 29 -10.22 -16.09 6.03
N VAL A 30 -10.86 -16.10 4.87
CA VAL A 30 -11.72 -17.18 4.40
C VAL A 30 -11.22 -17.63 3.04
N GLU A 31 -10.87 -18.90 2.94
CA GLU A 31 -10.50 -19.55 1.69
C GLU A 31 -11.38 -20.77 1.48
N ALA A 32 -11.90 -20.94 0.25
CA ALA A 32 -12.64 -22.13 -0.12
C ALA A 32 -12.37 -22.50 -1.58
N ALA A 33 -12.49 -23.79 -1.88
CA ALA A 33 -12.37 -24.31 -3.22
C ALA A 33 -13.40 -25.41 -3.49
N TYR A 34 -14.09 -25.34 -4.63
CA TYR A 34 -15.03 -26.36 -5.08
C TYR A 34 -15.00 -26.47 -6.60
N LYS A 35 -14.62 -27.65 -7.13
CA LYS A 35 -14.59 -27.94 -8.58
C LYS A 35 -13.99 -26.80 -9.43
N ASN A 36 -12.73 -26.44 -9.14
CA ASN A 36 -11.97 -25.35 -9.77
C ASN A 36 -12.48 -23.92 -9.50
N ILE A 37 -13.61 -23.75 -8.82
CA ILE A 37 -14.06 -22.45 -8.31
C ILE A 37 -13.32 -22.18 -7.01
N LEU A 38 -12.81 -20.96 -6.87
CA LEU A 38 -12.08 -20.46 -5.71
C LEU A 38 -12.88 -19.34 -5.06
N LEU A 39 -12.78 -19.23 -3.75
CA LEU A 39 -13.19 -18.07 -2.98
C LEU A 39 -12.00 -17.68 -2.10
N ASN A 40 -11.69 -16.39 -2.09
CA ASN A 40 -10.80 -15.81 -1.11
C ASN A 40 -11.41 -14.50 -0.61
N ALA A 41 -11.48 -14.34 0.70
CA ALA A 41 -11.93 -13.11 1.33
C ALA A 41 -11.08 -12.81 2.57
N GLU A 42 -10.75 -11.55 2.76
CA GLU A 42 -10.09 -11.04 3.96
C GLU A 42 -10.87 -9.86 4.50
N TYR A 43 -11.48 -10.05 5.67
CA TYR A 43 -12.14 -9.00 6.40
C TYR A 43 -11.24 -8.50 7.53
N ARG A 44 -11.16 -7.19 7.69
CA ARG A 44 -10.40 -6.54 8.75
C ARG A 44 -11.31 -5.62 9.55
N HIS A 45 -11.34 -5.83 10.86
CA HIS A 45 -12.01 -4.94 11.80
C HIS A 45 -10.94 -4.13 12.52
N TYR A 46 -10.71 -2.89 12.09
CA TYR A 46 -9.81 -1.97 12.77
C TYR A 46 -10.53 -1.26 13.93
N ALA A 47 -9.76 -0.59 14.79
CA ALA A 47 -10.35 0.33 15.76
C ALA A 47 -11.18 1.43 15.06
N PRO A 48 -12.24 1.98 15.68
CA PRO A 48 -13.07 3.01 15.04
C PRO A 48 -12.31 4.25 14.55
N GLY A 49 -11.21 4.61 15.23
CA GLY A 49 -10.32 5.71 14.81
C GLY A 49 -9.50 5.41 13.54
N PHE A 50 -9.61 4.21 12.98
CA PHE A 50 -8.96 3.76 11.74
C PHE A 50 -10.00 3.22 10.74
N GLY A 51 -11.19 3.82 10.71
CA GLY A 51 -12.24 3.51 9.73
C GLY A 51 -13.08 2.28 10.03
N GLY A 52 -12.78 1.54 11.11
CA GLY A 52 -13.60 0.41 11.56
C GLY A 52 -13.44 -0.83 10.66
N GLY A 53 -14.57 -1.45 10.31
CA GLY A 53 -14.60 -2.72 9.59
C GLY A 53 -14.72 -2.57 8.08
N PHE A 54 -13.80 -3.16 7.32
CA PHE A 54 -13.88 -3.21 5.87
C PHE A 54 -13.30 -4.51 5.29
N LEU A 55 -13.76 -4.86 4.08
CA LEU A 55 -13.28 -6.00 3.31
C LEU A 55 -12.04 -5.56 2.53
N LYS A 56 -10.86 -6.08 2.89
CA LYS A 56 -9.61 -5.76 2.17
C LYS A 56 -9.59 -6.39 0.77
N GLN A 57 -10.01 -7.65 0.68
CA GLN A 57 -10.14 -8.37 -0.58
C GLN A 57 -11.28 -9.37 -0.48
N GLY A 58 -11.91 -9.65 -1.62
CA GLY A 58 -13.02 -10.57 -1.70
C GLY A 58 -13.35 -10.87 -3.15
N TRP A 59 -13.00 -12.07 -3.61
CA TRP A 59 -13.16 -12.45 -5.00
C TRP A 59 -13.51 -13.93 -5.17
N PHE A 60 -14.25 -14.19 -6.25
CA PHE A 60 -14.42 -15.54 -6.79
C PHE A 60 -13.40 -15.76 -7.90
N GLY A 61 -12.84 -16.95 -7.97
CA GLY A 61 -11.88 -17.32 -8.99
C GLY A 61 -12.25 -18.60 -9.72
N TYR A 62 -11.73 -18.78 -10.91
CA TYR A 62 -11.80 -20.03 -11.65
C TYR A 62 -10.41 -20.44 -12.11
N LYS A 63 -9.97 -21.64 -11.72
CA LYS A 63 -8.72 -22.24 -12.20
C LYS A 63 -8.91 -22.73 -13.63
N LEU A 64 -8.23 -22.07 -14.56
CA LEU A 64 -8.19 -22.46 -15.99
C LEU A 64 -7.20 -23.61 -16.22
N SER A 65 -6.12 -23.62 -15.43
CA SER A 65 -5.10 -24.67 -15.38
C SER A 65 -4.39 -24.60 -14.02
N ASP A 66 -3.36 -25.43 -13.81
CA ASP A 66 -2.52 -25.38 -12.62
C ASP A 66 -1.78 -24.03 -12.46
N ASN A 67 -1.57 -23.32 -13.57
CA ASN A 67 -0.76 -22.12 -13.63
C ASN A 67 -1.55 -20.85 -14.01
N SER A 68 -2.85 -20.97 -14.28
CA SER A 68 -3.68 -19.85 -14.74
C SER A 68 -5.01 -19.80 -14.02
N GLN A 69 -5.43 -18.58 -13.66
CA GLN A 69 -6.76 -18.34 -13.12
C GLN A 69 -7.31 -16.98 -13.52
N ILE A 70 -8.64 -16.87 -13.51
CA ILE A 70 -9.37 -15.61 -13.58
C ILE A 70 -10.01 -15.36 -12.22
N GLN A 71 -10.03 -14.10 -11.80
CA GLN A 71 -10.64 -13.62 -10.57
C GLN A 71 -11.65 -12.51 -10.88
N VAL A 72 -12.76 -12.48 -10.15
CA VAL A 72 -13.80 -11.44 -10.24
C VAL A 72 -14.19 -10.99 -8.82
N GLY A 73 -14.23 -9.68 -8.58
CA GLY A 73 -14.47 -9.09 -7.25
C GLY A 73 -13.39 -8.06 -6.87
N LEU A 74 -13.23 -7.82 -5.57
CA LEU A 74 -12.23 -6.92 -4.99
C LEU A 74 -10.87 -7.63 -4.89
N GLN A 75 -9.87 -7.15 -5.63
CA GLN A 75 -8.61 -7.85 -5.83
C GLN A 75 -7.43 -6.88 -5.86
N GLN A 76 -6.27 -7.36 -5.39
CA GLN A 76 -5.05 -6.57 -5.44
C GLN A 76 -4.69 -6.12 -6.86
N VAL A 77 -4.48 -4.82 -7.07
CA VAL A 77 -4.03 -4.23 -8.34
C VAL A 77 -2.63 -4.75 -8.69
N PRO A 78 -2.39 -5.27 -9.91
CA PRO A 78 -1.10 -5.80 -10.32
C PRO A 78 -0.13 -4.68 -10.68
N PHE A 79 0.38 -3.98 -9.66
CA PHE A 79 1.32 -2.87 -9.83
C PHE A 79 2.49 -2.97 -8.85
N GLY A 80 3.69 -2.61 -9.31
CA GLY A 80 4.90 -2.55 -8.48
C GLY A 80 5.24 -3.89 -7.81
N ILE A 81 5.96 -3.81 -6.68
CA ILE A 81 6.23 -4.91 -5.77
C ILE A 81 4.94 -5.31 -5.06
N GLN A 82 4.68 -6.62 -4.98
CA GLN A 82 3.49 -7.14 -4.32
C GLN A 82 3.87 -8.26 -3.34
N GLN A 83 3.31 -8.35 -2.14
CA GLN A 83 2.37 -7.40 -1.53
C GLN A 83 3.08 -6.26 -0.78
N TYR A 84 4.30 -6.50 -0.29
CA TYR A 84 5.00 -5.59 0.62
C TYR A 84 6.31 -5.09 0.00
N ASN A 85 6.37 -3.79 -0.35
CA ASN A 85 7.56 -3.10 -0.88
C ASN A 85 8.62 -2.83 0.20
N SER A 86 8.33 -3.24 1.43
CA SER A 86 9.15 -3.03 2.60
C SER A 86 9.01 -4.19 3.59
N ASN A 87 9.81 -4.16 4.66
CA ASN A 87 9.84 -5.21 5.69
C ASN A 87 9.32 -4.71 7.05
N ASN A 88 8.77 -3.48 7.09
CA ASN A 88 8.33 -2.81 8.30
C ASN A 88 6.78 -2.78 8.41
N PHE A 89 6.25 -2.32 9.54
CA PHE A 89 4.79 -2.27 9.78
C PHE A 89 4.05 -1.23 8.91
N PHE A 90 4.71 -0.13 8.55
CA PHE A 90 4.12 1.05 7.91
C PHE A 90 4.04 0.97 6.39
N PHE A 91 4.49 -0.12 5.76
CA PHE A 91 4.70 -0.19 4.31
C PHE A 91 5.74 0.85 3.82
N ASN A 92 5.80 1.11 2.50
CA ASN A 92 6.61 2.20 1.95
C ASN A 92 5.71 3.40 1.57
N ILE A 93 6.32 4.52 1.17
CA ILE A 93 5.60 5.74 0.77
C ILE A 93 4.62 5.50 -0.39
N THR A 94 4.88 4.47 -1.22
CA THR A 94 3.97 4.02 -2.28
C THR A 94 2.61 3.55 -1.79
N TYR A 95 2.51 3.09 -0.54
CA TYR A 95 1.25 2.70 0.09
C TYR A 95 0.32 3.90 0.25
N TYR A 96 0.85 5.01 0.74
CA TYR A 96 0.12 6.24 1.04
C TYR A 96 -0.25 7.06 -0.20
N ILE A 97 0.00 6.54 -1.40
CA ILE A 97 -0.39 7.16 -2.66
C ILE A 97 -1.09 6.16 -3.61
N GLY A 98 -1.57 5.03 -3.08
CA GLY A 98 -2.40 4.07 -3.83
C GLY A 98 -1.65 3.15 -4.80
N PHE A 99 -0.35 2.90 -4.59
CA PHE A 99 0.46 2.07 -5.50
C PHE A 99 1.16 0.87 -4.83
N GLU A 100 0.85 0.59 -3.57
CA GLU A 100 1.31 -0.59 -2.84
C GLU A 100 0.12 -1.18 -2.07
N ASP A 101 -0.02 -2.51 -2.09
CA ASP A 101 -1.14 -3.23 -1.46
C ASP A 101 -2.54 -2.62 -1.71
N ASP A 102 -2.73 -2.14 -2.94
CA ASP A 102 -3.96 -1.51 -3.43
C ASP A 102 -4.93 -2.55 -4.02
N HIS A 103 -6.25 -2.41 -3.81
CA HIS A 103 -7.26 -3.41 -4.18
C HIS A 103 -8.49 -2.76 -4.84
N ASP A 104 -8.82 -3.22 -6.04
CA ASP A 104 -9.87 -2.64 -6.87
C ASP A 104 -10.94 -3.67 -7.29
N MET A 105 -12.11 -3.17 -7.71
CA MET A 105 -13.25 -3.98 -8.13
C MET A 105 -13.22 -4.27 -9.63
N GLY A 106 -13.01 -5.53 -10.00
CA GLY A 106 -12.88 -5.87 -11.41
C GLY A 106 -12.64 -7.34 -11.72
N VAL A 107 -11.92 -7.56 -12.83
CA VAL A 107 -11.55 -8.88 -13.35
C VAL A 107 -10.05 -8.92 -13.55
N LYS A 108 -9.39 -9.95 -13.01
CA LYS A 108 -7.94 -10.17 -13.18
C LYS A 108 -7.66 -11.56 -13.70
N TYR A 109 -6.79 -11.63 -14.68
CA TYR A 109 -6.16 -12.86 -15.13
C TYR A 109 -4.73 -12.93 -14.58
N LEU A 110 -4.34 -14.10 -14.08
CA LEU A 110 -2.99 -14.37 -13.60
C LEU A 110 -2.46 -15.62 -14.27
N HIS A 111 -1.20 -15.57 -14.71
CA HIS A 111 -0.45 -16.72 -15.19
C HIS A 111 0.91 -16.80 -14.50
N LYS A 112 1.21 -17.94 -13.88
CA LYS A 112 2.51 -18.23 -13.26
C LYS A 112 3.24 -19.32 -14.05
N GLY A 113 4.03 -18.91 -15.05
CA GLY A 113 4.92 -19.81 -15.78
C GLY A 113 6.22 -20.10 -15.02
N LYS A 114 7.10 -20.94 -15.57
CA LYS A 114 8.36 -21.34 -14.89
C LYS A 114 9.33 -20.19 -14.59
N GLN A 115 9.41 -19.21 -15.48
CA GLN A 115 10.32 -18.06 -15.34
C GLN A 115 9.63 -16.72 -15.60
N TRP A 116 8.37 -16.75 -16.04
CA TRP A 116 7.63 -15.55 -16.41
C TRP A 116 6.26 -15.60 -15.75
N HIS A 117 5.94 -14.58 -14.98
CA HIS A 117 4.61 -14.37 -14.44
C HIS A 117 3.98 -13.16 -15.12
N TRP A 118 2.68 -13.26 -15.37
CA TRP A 118 1.90 -12.22 -16.03
C TRP A 118 0.62 -12.00 -15.24
N GLN A 119 0.26 -10.74 -15.07
CA GLN A 119 -1.04 -10.35 -14.54
C GLN A 119 -1.63 -9.29 -15.47
N VAL A 120 -2.89 -9.46 -15.83
CA VAL A 120 -3.65 -8.49 -16.61
C VAL A 120 -4.96 -8.27 -15.89
N ALA A 121 -5.29 -7.02 -15.59
CA ALA A 121 -6.52 -6.69 -14.90
C ALA A 121 -7.29 -5.58 -15.62
N TYR A 122 -8.61 -5.63 -15.49
CA TYR A 122 -9.49 -4.51 -15.77
C TYR A 122 -10.31 -4.23 -14.52
N TYR A 123 -10.26 -2.99 -14.05
CA TYR A 123 -11.01 -2.53 -12.89
C TYR A 123 -12.06 -1.52 -13.32
N LYS A 124 -13.30 -1.77 -12.89
CA LYS A 124 -14.40 -0.86 -13.22
C LYS A 124 -14.29 0.43 -12.41
N ASN A 125 -13.89 0.29 -11.17
CA ASN A 125 -13.76 1.32 -10.14
C ASN A 125 -12.86 0.78 -9.02
N ALA A 126 -12.48 1.69 -8.12
CA ALA A 126 -11.79 1.37 -6.87
C ALA A 126 -12.67 0.60 -5.87
N GLU A 127 -12.39 0.65 -4.56
CA GLU A 127 -13.34 0.17 -3.55
C GLU A 127 -14.65 0.99 -3.59
N GLU A 128 -15.76 0.35 -3.98
CA GLU A 128 -17.09 0.96 -4.05
C GLU A 128 -18.04 0.43 -2.98
N PHE A 129 -18.64 1.35 -2.25
CA PHE A 129 -19.58 1.08 -1.15
C PHE A 129 -20.98 1.62 -1.43
N VAL A 130 -21.08 2.60 -2.34
CA VAL A 130 -22.33 3.26 -2.68
C VAL A 130 -22.57 3.10 -4.17
N PHE A 131 -23.53 2.25 -4.54
CA PHE A 131 -23.95 2.06 -5.92
C PHE A 131 -24.72 3.28 -6.45
N GLY A 132 -24.00 4.38 -6.73
CA GLY A 132 -24.59 5.63 -7.18
C GLY A 132 -23.57 6.74 -7.41
N LEU A 133 -24.09 7.92 -7.77
CA LEU A 133 -23.30 9.12 -7.96
C LEU A 133 -23.09 9.82 -6.59
N ALA A 134 -22.14 9.30 -5.83
CA ALA A 134 -21.75 9.83 -4.53
C ALA A 134 -20.23 9.78 -4.37
N GLU A 135 -19.72 10.62 -3.47
CA GLU A 135 -18.33 10.61 -3.05
C GLU A 135 -17.98 9.27 -2.42
N ALA A 136 -16.76 8.83 -2.66
CA ALA A 136 -16.28 7.55 -2.18
C ALA A 136 -15.94 7.66 -0.68
N SER A 137 -16.42 6.70 0.13
CA SER A 137 -16.21 6.70 1.59
C SER A 137 -14.73 6.48 1.94
N PRO A 138 -14.10 7.25 2.84
CA PRO A 138 -12.73 6.99 3.28
C PRO A 138 -12.59 5.76 4.20
N ASN A 139 -13.69 5.17 4.67
CA ASN A 139 -13.69 3.94 5.48
C ASN A 139 -13.42 2.70 4.61
N ARG A 140 -12.19 2.57 4.13
CA ARG A 140 -11.72 1.56 3.18
C ARG A 140 -10.30 1.10 3.50
N TYR A 141 -9.83 0.02 2.88
CA TYR A 141 -8.48 -0.48 3.11
C TYR A 141 -7.45 0.26 2.25
N SER A 142 -7.69 0.30 0.95
CA SER A 142 -6.77 0.83 -0.06
C SER A 142 -6.86 2.35 -0.17
N TYR A 143 -5.73 2.99 -0.47
CA TYR A 143 -5.67 4.42 -0.68
C TYR A 143 -6.11 4.75 -2.11
N ASP A 144 -7.41 4.99 -2.25
CA ASP A 144 -8.01 5.34 -3.53
C ASP A 144 -8.24 6.84 -3.63
N ILE A 145 -8.38 7.34 -4.86
CA ILE A 145 -8.89 8.69 -5.11
C ILE A 145 -10.35 8.78 -4.67
N ILE A 146 -10.63 9.73 -3.77
CA ILE A 146 -11.95 10.03 -3.23
C ILE A 146 -12.37 11.50 -3.52
N GLY A 147 -13.34 12.02 -2.77
CA GLY A 147 -13.84 13.38 -2.91
C GLY A 147 -14.62 13.55 -4.23
N ARG A 148 -14.29 14.60 -5.00
CA ARG A 148 -15.00 14.96 -6.24
C ARG A 148 -14.60 14.12 -7.47
N ASN A 149 -13.65 13.19 -7.33
CA ASN A 149 -13.22 12.32 -8.41
C ASN A 149 -13.40 10.84 -8.01
N LYS A 150 -13.64 9.99 -9.02
CA LYS A 150 -13.74 8.54 -8.86
C LYS A 150 -12.91 7.83 -9.90
N GLU A 151 -12.13 6.87 -9.46
CA GLU A 151 -11.39 5.97 -10.34
C GLU A 151 -12.36 5.16 -11.20
N ASN A 152 -12.08 5.06 -12.50
CA ASN A 152 -13.04 4.51 -13.44
C ASN A 152 -12.33 3.84 -14.61
N ASN A 153 -12.75 2.63 -14.99
CA ASN A 153 -12.26 1.90 -16.17
C ASN A 153 -10.72 1.91 -16.28
N GLN A 154 -10.05 1.18 -15.40
CA GLN A 154 -8.59 1.03 -15.39
C GLN A 154 -8.18 -0.30 -16.01
N VAL A 155 -7.03 -0.30 -16.68
CA VAL A 155 -6.33 -1.50 -17.16
C VAL A 155 -4.93 -1.52 -16.56
N ASP A 156 -4.54 -2.70 -16.08
CA ASP A 156 -3.24 -2.95 -15.50
C ASP A 156 -2.56 -4.14 -16.16
N LEU A 157 -1.24 -4.02 -16.33
CA LEU A 157 -0.37 -5.07 -16.82
C LEU A 157 0.85 -5.15 -15.90
N LYS A 158 1.13 -6.35 -15.37
CA LYS A 158 2.38 -6.64 -14.68
C LYS A 158 3.05 -7.86 -15.28
N VAL A 159 4.35 -7.75 -15.47
CA VAL A 159 5.22 -8.82 -15.94
C VAL A 159 6.35 -8.98 -14.95
N VAL A 160 6.63 -10.22 -14.56
CA VAL A 160 7.74 -10.56 -13.66
C VAL A 160 8.58 -11.64 -14.31
N ARG A 161 9.89 -11.43 -14.30
CA ARG A 161 10.91 -12.37 -14.72
C ARG A 161 11.63 -12.91 -13.50
N LEU A 162 11.52 -14.21 -13.29
CA LEU A 162 12.32 -14.92 -12.29
C LEU A 162 13.76 -15.09 -12.81
N LEU A 163 14.71 -14.86 -11.93
CA LEU A 163 16.15 -14.90 -12.19
C LEU A 163 16.77 -16.10 -11.47
N GLY A 164 17.48 -16.94 -12.22
CA GLY A 164 18.02 -18.20 -11.70
C GLY A 164 16.92 -19.23 -11.42
N ASP A 165 17.17 -20.10 -10.44
CA ASP A 165 16.27 -21.22 -10.09
C ASP A 165 15.36 -20.91 -8.89
N SER A 166 15.38 -19.68 -8.36
CA SER A 166 14.58 -19.26 -7.20
C SER A 166 13.37 -18.42 -7.63
N GLN A 167 12.21 -18.68 -7.01
CA GLN A 167 11.01 -17.84 -7.19
C GLN A 167 11.12 -16.48 -6.50
N HIS A 168 12.16 -16.25 -5.70
CA HIS A 168 12.32 -15.04 -4.90
C HIS A 168 13.56 -14.23 -5.32
N HIS A 169 13.95 -14.34 -6.58
CA HIS A 169 14.91 -13.43 -7.19
C HIS A 169 14.29 -12.98 -8.50
N GLU A 170 13.74 -11.78 -8.54
CA GLU A 170 12.89 -11.35 -9.64
C GLU A 170 13.08 -9.89 -10.05
N MET A 171 12.82 -9.63 -11.32
CA MET A 171 12.68 -8.29 -11.87
C MET A 171 11.29 -8.17 -12.48
N GLY A 172 10.62 -7.06 -12.26
CA GLY A 172 9.29 -6.84 -12.82
C GLY A 172 9.06 -5.44 -13.33
N ALA A 173 8.04 -5.34 -14.18
CA ALA A 173 7.55 -4.10 -14.75
C ALA A 173 6.03 -4.06 -14.62
N SER A 174 5.48 -2.86 -14.40
CA SER A 174 4.04 -2.63 -14.31
C SER A 174 3.63 -1.39 -15.09
N LEU A 175 2.47 -1.45 -15.70
CA LEU A 175 1.80 -0.34 -16.38
C LEU A 175 0.35 -0.30 -15.93
N GLN A 176 -0.13 0.92 -15.68
CA GLN A 176 -1.50 1.19 -15.25
C GLN A 176 -2.02 2.37 -16.06
N GLY A 177 -3.26 2.30 -16.54
CA GLY A 177 -3.92 3.38 -17.26
C GLY A 177 -5.42 3.32 -17.08
N GLY A 178 -6.05 4.45 -16.77
CA GLY A 178 -7.48 4.51 -16.51
C GLY A 178 -8.07 5.90 -16.65
N LEU A 179 -9.37 5.99 -16.42
CA LEU A 179 -10.13 7.23 -16.41
C LEU A 179 -10.36 7.70 -14.97
N LEU A 180 -10.62 8.99 -14.84
CA LEU A 180 -10.97 9.62 -13.58
C LEU A 180 -12.27 10.41 -13.75
N TYR A 181 -13.38 9.87 -13.28
CA TYR A 181 -14.68 10.48 -13.45
C TYR A 181 -14.91 11.57 -12.39
N ASN A 182 -15.17 12.81 -12.83
CA ASN A 182 -15.45 13.91 -11.92
C ASN A 182 -16.97 14.05 -11.66
N LEU A 183 -17.34 14.19 -10.39
CA LEU A 183 -18.75 14.21 -9.98
C LEU A 183 -19.48 15.50 -10.35
N ASP A 184 -18.76 16.62 -10.44
CA ASP A 184 -19.33 17.93 -10.78
C ASP A 184 -19.48 18.11 -12.29
N THR A 185 -18.39 17.93 -13.03
CA THR A 185 -18.35 18.16 -14.48
C THR A 185 -18.96 17.00 -15.27
N ARG A 186 -19.04 15.80 -14.66
CA ARG A 186 -19.45 14.54 -15.31
C ARG A 186 -18.55 14.14 -16.48
N GLU A 187 -17.34 14.66 -16.50
CA GLU A 187 -16.32 14.33 -17.50
C GLU A 187 -15.32 13.32 -16.94
N ASN A 188 -14.66 12.59 -17.85
CA ASN A 188 -13.52 11.75 -17.49
C ASN A 188 -12.21 12.51 -17.75
N GLY A 189 -11.44 12.69 -16.69
CA GLY A 189 -9.99 12.88 -16.75
C GLY A 189 -9.26 11.57 -17.04
N THR A 190 -7.92 11.61 -16.99
CA THR A 190 -7.07 10.45 -17.25
C THR A 190 -6.07 10.23 -16.12
N ARG A 191 -5.68 8.98 -15.89
CA ARG A 191 -4.58 8.64 -14.99
C ARG A 191 -3.72 7.53 -15.60
N TYR A 192 -2.42 7.58 -15.36
CA TYR A 192 -1.52 6.50 -15.75
C TYR A 192 -0.29 6.45 -14.84
N ALA A 193 0.26 5.25 -14.71
CA ALA A 193 1.47 5.01 -13.92
C ALA A 193 2.32 3.91 -14.56
N GLY A 194 3.61 3.92 -14.24
CA GLY A 194 4.56 2.89 -14.65
C GLY A 194 5.58 2.63 -13.56
N ALA A 195 5.99 1.37 -13.41
CA ALA A 195 6.97 0.97 -12.40
C ALA A 195 7.94 -0.10 -12.93
N LEU A 196 9.16 -0.07 -12.40
CA LEU A 196 10.15 -1.15 -12.47
C LEU A 196 10.53 -1.55 -11.06
N HIS A 197 10.70 -2.84 -10.82
CA HIS A 197 11.14 -3.34 -9.51
C HIS A 197 12.10 -4.53 -9.62
N TYR A 198 12.82 -4.73 -8.52
CA TYR A 198 13.70 -5.86 -8.26
C TYR A 198 13.45 -6.36 -6.84
N GLU A 199 13.32 -7.67 -6.68
CA GLU A 199 13.23 -8.33 -5.39
C GLU A 199 14.22 -9.49 -5.29
N TYR A 200 14.87 -9.59 -4.14
CA TYR A 200 15.77 -10.68 -3.79
C TYR A 200 15.50 -11.12 -2.35
N GLU A 201 14.97 -12.32 -2.19
CA GLU A 201 14.62 -12.95 -0.92
C GLU A 201 14.73 -14.49 -1.05
N VAL A 202 15.92 -14.95 -1.45
CA VAL A 202 16.16 -16.38 -1.69
C VAL A 202 16.15 -17.17 -0.37
N GLU A 203 15.46 -18.31 -0.32
CA GLU A 203 15.27 -19.15 0.89
C GLU A 203 16.56 -19.46 1.67
N ASN A 204 17.69 -19.61 0.99
CA ASN A 204 18.99 -19.90 1.59
C ASN A 204 19.89 -18.67 1.79
N SER A 205 19.34 -17.46 1.67
CA SER A 205 20.05 -16.20 1.87
C SER A 205 19.48 -15.45 3.07
N PRO A 206 20.32 -14.86 3.95
CA PRO A 206 19.82 -14.03 5.02
C PRO A 206 19.33 -12.67 4.52
N TRP A 207 19.56 -12.32 3.25
CA TRP A 207 19.27 -10.99 2.72
C TRP A 207 17.88 -10.90 2.10
N SER A 208 17.17 -9.82 2.41
CA SER A 208 15.97 -9.36 1.71
C SER A 208 16.28 -8.00 1.09
N ILE A 209 16.18 -7.87 -0.23
CA ILE A 209 16.43 -6.62 -0.97
C ILE A 209 15.22 -6.36 -1.85
N LYS A 210 14.67 -5.14 -1.76
CA LYS A 210 13.56 -4.69 -2.60
C LYS A 210 13.86 -3.29 -3.11
N LEU A 211 13.81 -3.10 -4.42
CA LEU A 211 14.06 -1.82 -5.08
C LEU A 211 12.92 -1.55 -6.05
N GLN A 212 12.36 -0.34 -6.03
CA GLN A 212 11.36 0.08 -7.00
C GLN A 212 11.58 1.53 -7.43
N ALA A 213 11.34 1.80 -8.71
CA ALA A 213 11.17 3.15 -9.22
C ALA A 213 9.85 3.20 -9.99
N MET A 214 9.06 4.24 -9.74
CA MET A 214 7.80 4.46 -10.43
C MET A 214 7.54 5.93 -10.73
N PHE A 215 6.65 6.17 -11.68
CA PHE A 215 6.08 7.49 -11.95
C PHE A 215 4.58 7.37 -12.13
N TYR A 216 3.86 8.47 -11.93
CA TYR A 216 2.45 8.56 -12.28
C TYR A 216 2.05 9.98 -12.66
N ARG A 217 0.94 10.08 -13.40
CA ARG A 217 0.22 11.33 -13.68
C ARG A 217 -1.28 11.14 -13.56
N ILE A 218 -1.95 12.13 -12.98
CA ILE A 218 -3.39 12.18 -12.80
C ILE A 218 -3.86 13.53 -13.33
N ASN A 219 -4.77 13.53 -14.30
CA ASN A 219 -5.30 14.73 -14.96
C ASN A 219 -6.81 14.81 -14.69
N PRO A 220 -7.23 15.34 -13.53
CA PRO A 220 -8.64 15.50 -13.19
C PRO A 220 -9.32 16.55 -14.07
N LYS A 221 -10.65 16.45 -14.17
CA LYS A 221 -11.52 17.42 -14.86
C LYS A 221 -12.33 18.22 -13.85
N TYR A 222 -11.63 18.99 -13.02
CA TYR A 222 -12.28 19.85 -12.03
C TYR A 222 -13.15 20.93 -12.70
N ALA A 223 -14.20 21.35 -11.99
CA ALA A 223 -15.09 22.42 -12.46
C ALA A 223 -14.48 23.83 -12.32
N VAL A 224 -13.43 23.97 -11.49
CA VAL A 224 -12.71 25.22 -11.31
C VAL A 224 -11.73 25.44 -12.47
N GLU A 225 -11.53 26.71 -12.85
CA GLU A 225 -10.60 27.06 -13.94
C GLU A 225 -9.12 26.87 -13.55
N GLU A 226 -8.82 26.89 -12.24
CA GLU A 226 -7.47 26.68 -11.72
C GLU A 226 -7.15 25.19 -11.54
N ASP A 227 -5.97 24.78 -12.00
CA ASP A 227 -5.45 23.44 -11.77
C ASP A 227 -5.05 23.29 -10.29
N LEU A 228 -5.85 22.52 -9.55
CA LEU A 228 -5.58 22.24 -8.13
C LEU A 228 -4.25 21.50 -7.91
N SER A 229 -3.68 20.84 -8.94
CA SER A 229 -2.42 20.10 -8.87
C SER A 229 -2.34 19.01 -7.80
N PHE A 230 -3.48 18.63 -7.21
CA PHE A 230 -3.63 17.50 -6.29
C PHE A 230 -4.96 16.77 -6.52
N VAL A 231 -5.07 15.56 -5.98
CA VAL A 231 -6.32 14.83 -5.78
C VAL A 231 -6.44 14.44 -4.30
N GLU A 232 -7.67 14.27 -3.82
CA GLU A 232 -7.91 13.72 -2.50
C GLU A 232 -7.82 12.19 -2.57
N MET A 233 -7.04 11.59 -1.68
CA MET A 233 -7.01 10.14 -1.46
C MET A 233 -7.49 9.83 -0.05
N GLY A 234 -8.10 8.66 0.15
CA GLY A 234 -8.60 8.29 1.47
C GLY A 234 -8.55 6.79 1.74
N ALA A 235 -8.23 6.47 2.99
CA ALA A 235 -8.30 5.13 3.56
C ALA A 235 -8.38 5.24 5.09
N TYR A 236 -8.75 4.16 5.76
CA TYR A 236 -8.81 4.11 7.23
C TYR A 236 -9.65 5.22 7.89
N GLY A 237 -10.68 5.68 7.19
CA GLY A 237 -11.63 6.68 7.68
C GLY A 237 -11.12 8.13 7.64
N ALA A 238 -10.02 8.38 6.93
CA ALA A 238 -9.49 9.73 6.75
C ALA A 238 -9.04 9.95 5.29
N GLY A 239 -9.04 11.23 4.89
CA GLY A 239 -8.57 11.69 3.59
C GLY A 239 -7.43 12.70 3.72
N TYR A 240 -6.64 12.81 2.67
CA TYR A 240 -5.60 13.83 2.49
C TYR A 240 -5.31 14.06 1.01
N ASN A 241 -4.60 15.14 0.69
CA ASN A 241 -4.26 15.53 -0.66
C ASN A 241 -2.94 14.90 -1.10
N VAL A 242 -2.92 14.43 -2.34
CA VAL A 242 -1.76 13.83 -3.02
C VAL A 242 -1.53 14.57 -4.33
N ALA A 243 -0.29 14.91 -4.66
CA ALA A 243 0.03 15.62 -5.89
C ALA A 243 -0.43 14.84 -7.13
N THR A 244 -0.81 15.55 -8.19
CA THR A 244 -1.27 14.93 -9.45
C THR A 244 -0.14 14.27 -10.25
N GLU A 245 1.12 14.67 -10.02
CA GLU A 245 2.27 14.16 -10.75
C GLU A 245 3.44 13.87 -9.81
N GLY A 246 4.09 12.72 -9.99
CA GLY A 246 5.27 12.42 -9.21
C GLY A 246 6.06 11.21 -9.65
N GLU A 247 7.27 11.12 -9.09
CA GLU A 247 8.18 9.98 -9.18
C GLU A 247 8.45 9.47 -7.77
N VAL A 248 8.47 8.16 -7.59
CA VAL A 248 8.74 7.52 -6.29
C VAL A 248 9.82 6.47 -6.44
N TYR A 249 10.78 6.53 -5.53
CA TYR A 249 11.91 5.61 -5.47
C TYR A 249 11.94 4.95 -4.09
N THR A 250 11.97 3.62 -4.05
CA THR A 250 12.01 2.86 -2.82
C THR A 250 13.22 1.93 -2.79
N ALA A 251 13.80 1.80 -1.60
CA ALA A 251 14.89 0.88 -1.35
C ALA A 251 14.73 0.27 0.05
N SER A 252 14.66 -1.06 0.10
CA SER A 252 14.50 -1.82 1.33
C SER A 252 15.60 -2.87 1.41
N LEU A 253 16.29 -2.90 2.55
CA LEU A 253 17.32 -3.88 2.88
C LEU A 253 16.99 -4.53 4.22
N GLY A 254 17.03 -5.85 4.27
CA GLY A 254 16.81 -6.65 5.47
C GLY A 254 17.87 -7.75 5.61
N TYR A 255 18.15 -8.13 6.85
CA TYR A 255 19.05 -9.22 7.21
C TYR A 255 18.41 -10.11 8.28
N LEU A 256 18.20 -11.38 7.96
CA LEU A 256 17.57 -12.37 8.83
C LEU A 256 18.61 -13.05 9.71
N LEU A 257 18.43 -12.91 11.03
CA LEU A 257 19.22 -13.56 12.05
C LEU A 257 18.40 -14.71 12.67
N PRO A 258 18.72 -15.98 12.39
CA PRO A 258 18.11 -17.09 13.11
C PRO A 258 18.58 -17.09 14.57
N VAL A 259 17.67 -17.32 15.51
CA VAL A 259 17.95 -17.35 16.94
C VAL A 259 17.74 -18.76 17.47
N LYS A 260 18.71 -19.27 18.22
CA LYS A 260 18.60 -20.57 18.90
C LYS A 260 18.01 -20.37 20.30
N SER A 261 16.70 -20.15 20.37
CA SER A 261 15.96 -20.00 21.63
C SER A 261 14.68 -20.84 21.59
N ARG A 262 14.11 -21.14 22.77
CA ARG A 262 12.83 -21.85 22.89
C ARG A 262 11.64 -20.98 22.46
N LEU A 263 11.77 -19.65 22.56
CA LEU A 263 10.67 -18.70 22.37
C LEU A 263 10.82 -17.86 21.10
N LEU A 264 12.05 -17.47 20.76
CA LEU A 264 12.35 -16.60 19.64
C LEU A 264 13.06 -17.41 18.55
N GLU A 265 12.51 -17.40 17.35
CA GLU A 265 12.99 -18.18 16.21
C GLU A 265 13.91 -17.35 15.32
N SER A 266 13.56 -16.09 15.09
CA SER A 266 14.36 -15.21 14.24
C SER A 266 14.14 -13.72 14.52
N VAL A 267 15.10 -12.92 14.07
CA VAL A 267 15.02 -11.46 14.03
C VAL A 267 15.42 -10.99 12.64
N LEU A 268 14.50 -10.38 11.91
CA LEU A 268 14.80 -9.69 10.65
C LEU A 268 15.03 -8.22 10.97
N ILE A 269 16.28 -7.77 10.91
CA ILE A 269 16.61 -6.34 11.02
C ILE A 269 16.53 -5.70 9.64
N TYR A 270 16.06 -4.46 9.56
CA TYR A 270 15.88 -3.80 8.26
C TYR A 270 16.02 -2.27 8.32
N ASN A 271 16.32 -1.70 7.14
CA ASN A 271 16.04 -0.31 6.84
C ASN A 271 15.26 -0.21 5.52
N ASN A 272 14.20 0.59 5.52
CA ASN A 272 13.35 0.81 4.35
C ASN A 272 13.23 2.31 4.12
N TYR A 273 13.53 2.73 2.90
CA TYR A 273 13.49 4.13 2.50
C TYR A 273 12.55 4.32 1.31
N GLY A 274 11.82 5.43 1.33
CA GLY A 274 10.98 5.91 0.25
C GLY A 274 11.23 7.40 0.03
N TYR A 275 11.45 7.78 -1.22
CA TYR A 275 11.55 9.16 -1.65
C TYR A 275 10.47 9.45 -2.68
N TYR A 276 9.66 10.47 -2.42
CA TYR A 276 8.60 10.93 -3.29
C TYR A 276 8.92 12.33 -3.81
N ASN A 277 9.34 12.36 -5.07
CA ASN A 277 9.64 13.55 -5.85
C ASN A 277 8.35 14.06 -6.50
N LYS A 278 7.74 15.08 -5.90
CA LYS A 278 6.51 15.68 -6.42
C LYS A 278 6.87 16.52 -7.64
N ARG A 279 6.27 16.22 -8.80
CA ARG A 279 6.58 16.90 -10.06
C ARG A 279 5.63 18.07 -10.32
N VAL A 280 5.27 18.77 -9.24
CA VAL A 280 4.40 19.95 -9.25
C VAL A 280 5.19 21.13 -8.71
N ARG A 281 5.14 22.27 -9.42
CA ARG A 281 5.93 23.46 -9.05
C ARG A 281 5.47 23.99 -7.69
N GLY A 282 6.41 24.20 -6.78
CA GLY A 282 6.15 24.76 -5.46
C GLY A 282 5.74 23.72 -4.41
N PHE A 283 5.54 22.46 -4.81
CA PHE A 283 5.31 21.37 -3.85
C PHE A 283 6.66 20.87 -3.33
N GLU A 284 6.74 20.64 -2.02
CA GLU A 284 7.92 20.07 -1.41
C GLU A 284 7.90 18.55 -1.43
N ASN A 285 9.06 17.92 -1.58
CA ASN A 285 9.17 16.46 -1.63
C ASN A 285 8.87 15.80 -0.28
N ALA A 286 8.56 14.50 -0.32
CA ALA A 286 8.35 13.70 0.89
C ALA A 286 9.35 12.56 1.00
N HIS A 287 9.68 12.22 2.25
CA HIS A 287 10.55 11.11 2.57
C HIS A 287 9.96 10.27 3.69
N MET A 288 10.24 8.98 3.63
CA MET A 288 9.91 8.02 4.67
C MET A 288 11.11 7.10 4.88
N ASN A 289 11.63 7.02 6.11
CA ASN A 289 12.67 6.06 6.47
C ASN A 289 12.22 5.28 7.69
N VAL A 290 12.24 3.95 7.62
CA VAL A 290 11.92 3.09 8.76
C VAL A 290 13.10 2.16 9.03
N VAL A 291 13.70 2.32 10.21
CA VAL A 291 14.68 1.36 10.76
C VAL A 291 13.96 0.53 11.80
N GLY A 292 14.10 -0.79 11.75
CA GLY A 292 13.41 -1.63 12.71
C GLY A 292 13.83 -3.08 12.69
N ALA A 293 13.04 -3.88 13.41
CA ALA A 293 13.19 -5.31 13.47
C ALA A 293 11.83 -6.01 13.54
N LEU A 294 11.73 -7.15 12.85
CA LEU A 294 10.64 -8.10 12.97
C LEU A 294 11.11 -9.30 13.79
N TRP A 295 10.46 -9.52 14.93
CA TRP A 295 10.70 -10.63 15.84
C TRP A 295 9.68 -11.73 15.57
N THR A 296 10.15 -12.95 15.28
CA THR A 296 9.29 -14.10 15.01
C THR A 296 9.37 -15.12 16.14
N ALA A 297 8.23 -15.44 16.73
CA ALA A 297 8.08 -16.36 17.84
C ALA A 297 6.85 -17.26 17.61
N GLY A 298 7.01 -18.30 16.78
CA GLY A 298 5.94 -19.17 16.33
C GLY A 298 4.83 -18.36 15.64
N PRO A 299 3.57 -18.38 16.14
CA PRO A 299 2.47 -17.61 15.55
C PRO A 299 2.55 -16.09 15.81
N MET A 300 3.53 -15.63 16.61
CA MET A 300 3.70 -14.23 16.95
C MET A 300 4.71 -13.53 16.05
N TYR A 301 4.28 -12.42 15.46
CA TYR A 301 5.10 -11.52 14.66
C TYR A 301 5.03 -10.14 15.29
N ILE A 302 6.16 -9.63 15.74
CA ILE A 302 6.24 -8.35 16.44
C ILE A 302 7.15 -7.43 15.64
N TYR A 303 6.66 -6.27 15.22
CA TYR A 303 7.47 -5.21 14.62
C TYR A 303 7.88 -4.23 15.70
N THR A 304 9.14 -3.81 15.71
CA THR A 304 9.65 -2.68 16.49
C THR A 304 10.31 -1.70 15.54
N ASP A 305 9.67 -0.54 15.33
CA ASP A 305 10.00 0.41 14.27
C ASP A 305 10.30 1.80 14.83
N ALA A 306 11.38 2.41 14.35
CA ALA A 306 11.60 3.85 14.38
C ALA A 306 11.31 4.40 12.97
N ALA A 307 10.11 4.97 12.81
CA ALA A 307 9.63 5.49 11.54
C ALA A 307 9.79 7.01 11.47
N PHE A 308 10.63 7.47 10.55
CA PHE A 308 10.94 8.87 10.29
C PHE A 308 10.18 9.35 9.06
N GLY A 309 9.42 10.44 9.20
CA GLY A 309 8.69 11.10 8.12
C GLY A 309 9.19 12.51 7.88
N TYR A 310 9.24 12.91 6.62
CA TYR A 310 9.41 14.28 6.17
C TYR A 310 8.30 14.55 5.14
N ASN A 311 7.41 15.51 5.40
CA ASN A 311 6.18 15.68 4.61
C ASN A 311 5.40 14.34 4.45
N GLN A 312 5.14 13.65 5.56
CA GLN A 312 4.43 12.36 5.57
C GLN A 312 3.30 12.39 6.62
N PRO A 313 2.03 12.18 6.23
CA PRO A 313 0.87 12.52 7.06
C PRO A 313 0.67 11.62 8.28
N TRP A 314 1.15 10.38 8.24
CA TRP A 314 1.12 9.45 9.36
C TRP A 314 2.31 9.60 10.30
N LEU A 315 3.39 10.22 9.82
CA LEU A 315 4.68 10.35 10.44
C LEU A 315 5.09 11.82 10.61
N GLY A 316 4.11 12.72 10.78
CA GLY A 316 4.31 14.16 10.97
C GLY A 316 3.04 14.90 11.41
N PRO A 317 3.14 16.20 11.72
CA PRO A 317 2.02 17.03 12.18
C PRO A 317 1.13 17.51 11.04
N GLU A 318 1.65 17.67 9.83
CA GLU A 318 0.88 18.07 8.65
C GLU A 318 0.12 16.86 8.09
N TRP A 319 -1.20 16.87 8.20
CA TRP A 319 -2.05 15.76 7.76
C TRP A 319 -2.56 15.94 6.33
N GLU A 320 -3.08 17.11 6.01
CA GLU A 320 -3.91 17.31 4.82
C GLU A 320 -3.05 17.43 3.56
N ASN A 321 -1.94 18.16 3.62
CA ASN A 321 -1.18 18.55 2.43
C ASN A 321 0.23 17.98 2.38
N ALA A 322 0.63 17.14 3.33
CA ALA A 322 1.97 16.54 3.38
C ALA A 322 2.38 15.84 2.06
N LEU A 323 1.45 15.12 1.42
CA LEU A 323 1.68 14.45 0.13
C LEU A 323 1.24 15.27 -1.10
N ALA A 324 0.79 16.51 -0.89
CA ALA A 324 0.58 17.53 -1.92
C ALA A 324 1.59 18.67 -1.76
N ALA A 325 1.18 19.86 -1.32
CA ALA A 325 2.07 21.02 -1.19
C ALA A 325 3.26 20.81 -0.24
N GLY A 326 3.17 19.87 0.71
CA GLY A 326 4.11 19.73 1.81
C GLY A 326 3.80 20.71 2.93
N THR A 327 4.83 21.13 3.68
CA THR A 327 4.71 22.06 4.82
C THR A 327 5.59 23.30 4.61
N PRO A 328 5.35 24.13 3.56
CA PRO A 328 6.30 25.14 3.12
C PRO A 328 6.81 26.06 4.23
N GLY A 329 8.13 26.07 4.43
CA GLY A 329 8.80 26.92 5.42
C GLY A 329 8.84 26.36 6.85
N ASP A 330 8.23 25.21 7.13
CA ASP A 330 8.23 24.57 8.46
C ASP A 330 8.49 23.05 8.37
N THR A 331 9.01 22.57 7.24
CA THR A 331 9.18 21.12 7.04
C THR A 331 10.38 20.59 7.82
N ASP A 332 10.09 19.65 8.71
CA ASP A 332 11.07 18.95 9.54
C ASP A 332 10.88 17.43 9.51
N TRP A 333 11.88 16.70 10.01
CA TRP A 333 11.79 15.27 10.25
C TRP A 333 11.10 14.98 11.58
N HIS A 334 10.13 14.08 11.54
CA HIS A 334 9.43 13.62 12.73
C HIS A 334 9.56 12.11 12.89
N LEU A 335 9.57 11.64 14.13
CA LEU A 335 9.72 10.22 14.48
C LEU A 335 8.44 9.72 15.13
N ARG A 336 7.95 8.59 14.65
CA ARG A 336 7.06 7.70 15.39
C ARG A 336 7.80 6.43 15.76
N PHE A 337 7.99 6.20 17.04
CA PHE A 337 8.37 4.88 17.54
C PHE A 337 7.11 4.01 17.66
N ASN A 338 7.19 2.77 17.19
CA ASN A 338 6.04 1.89 17.07
C ASN A 338 6.38 0.44 17.42
N ILE A 339 5.50 -0.22 18.18
CA ILE A 339 5.56 -1.66 18.42
C ILE A 339 4.23 -2.27 18.01
N ASN A 340 4.21 -3.03 16.92
CA ASN A 340 3.03 -3.77 16.49
C ASN A 340 3.19 -5.25 16.87
N MET A 341 2.23 -5.81 17.59
CA MET A 341 2.27 -7.19 18.06
C MET A 341 1.10 -7.95 17.45
N GLY A 342 1.40 -8.90 16.56
CA GLY A 342 0.42 -9.75 15.91
C GLY A 342 0.53 -11.20 16.36
N TYR A 343 -0.62 -11.83 16.58
CA TYR A 343 -0.78 -13.27 16.69
C TYR A 343 -1.65 -13.75 15.53
N TYR A 344 -1.14 -14.70 14.74
CA TYR A 344 -1.80 -15.24 13.56
C TYR A 344 -2.06 -16.74 13.75
N PHE A 345 -3.24 -17.20 13.33
CA PHE A 345 -3.74 -18.55 13.54
C PHE A 345 -4.47 -19.07 12.30
#